data_AF-A0A7S3NBP7-F1
#
_entry.id   AF-A0A7S3NBP7-F1
#
_cell.length_a   1.000
_cell.length_b   1.000
_cell.length_c   1.000
_cell.angle_alpha   90.00
_cell.angle_beta   90.00
_cell.angle_gamma   90.00
#
_symmetry.space_group_name_H-M   'P 1'
#
loop_
_entity.id
_entity.type
_entity.pdbx_description
1 polymer ?
#
loop_
_entity_poly.entity_id
_entity_poly.type
_entity_poly.pdbx_seq_one_letter_code
_entity_poly.pdbx_strand_id
1 'polypeptide(L)'
;NMDTYRWQHNNAVVTRLYYAERTVQVTFGFAAIFTAFDSFFIYKNYFANDARRRIPKYWAFASIYSALALFVLLKPLTSHEIRVQWNKRKTMGKWLWSVYHIDEAEDEI
;
A
#
# COMPACT_ATOMS: atom_id res chain seq x y z
N ASN A 1 22.39 -3.91 18.64
CA ASN A 1 22.90 -5.07 17.88
C ASN A 1 21.82 -5.51 16.89
N MET A 2 22.06 -5.40 15.58
CA MET A 2 21.03 -5.59 14.53
C MET A 2 20.60 -7.06 14.34
N ASP A 3 21.37 -8.00 14.90
CA ASP A 3 21.09 -9.44 14.80
C ASP A 3 20.21 -9.99 15.93
N THR A 4 19.64 -9.11 16.76
CA THR A 4 18.70 -9.54 17.79
C THR A 4 17.33 -9.85 17.19
N TYR A 5 16.65 -10.88 17.72
CA TYR A 5 15.31 -11.30 17.27
C TYR A 5 14.33 -10.12 17.21
N ARG A 6 14.35 -9.23 18.21
CA ARG A 6 13.51 -8.02 18.24
C ARG A 6 13.71 -7.13 17.01
N TRP A 7 14.97 -6.93 16.62
CA TRP A 7 15.30 -6.07 15.49
C TRP A 7 14.92 -6.71 14.16
N GLN A 8 15.18 -8.01 14.01
CA GLN A 8 14.75 -8.79 12.83
C GLN A 8 13.23 -8.83 12.69
N HIS A 9 12.51 -9.02 13.79
CA HIS A 9 11.05 -9.03 13.84
C HIS A 9 10.47 -7.68 13.41
N ASN A 10 10.93 -6.58 14.02
CA ASN A 10 10.49 -5.23 13.64
C ASN A 10 10.81 -4.92 12.18
N ASN A 11 11.99 -5.30 11.68
CA ASN A 11 12.33 -5.11 10.27
C ASN A 11 11.37 -5.87 9.34
N ALA A 12 10.98 -7.10 9.69
CA ALA A 12 10.00 -7.87 8.92
C ALA A 12 8.63 -7.19 8.88
N VAL A 13 8.14 -6.68 10.01
CA VAL A 13 6.89 -5.92 10.11
C VAL A 13 6.93 -4.67 9.24
N VAL A 14 7.97 -3.84 9.40
CA VAL A 14 8.17 -2.61 8.61
C VAL A 14 8.19 -2.91 7.11
N THR A 15 8.94 -3.94 6.72
CA THR A 15 9.12 -4.33 5.32
C THR A 15 7.80 -4.80 4.70
N ARG A 16 7.03 -5.63 5.42
CA ARG A 16 5.71 -6.10 4.94
C ARG A 16 4.73 -4.94 4.76
N LEU A 17 4.64 -4.03 5.72
CA LEU A 17 3.76 -2.85 5.62
C LEU A 17 4.21 -1.89 4.51
N TYR A 18 5.51 -1.73 4.32
CA TYR A 18 6.05 -0.94 3.23
C TYR A 18 5.69 -1.54 1.86
N TYR A 19 5.91 -2.84 1.66
CA TYR A 19 5.54 -3.48 0.41
C TYR A 19 4.03 -3.53 0.18
N ALA A 20 3.23 -3.72 1.23
CA ALA A 20 1.77 -3.66 1.16
C ALA A 20 1.30 -2.32 0.58
N GLU A 21 1.83 -1.22 1.10
CA GLU A 21 1.54 0.12 0.61
C GLU A 21 2.03 0.34 -0.82
N ARG A 22 3.27 -0.06 -1.13
CA ARG A 22 3.84 0.10 -2.48
C ARG A 22 3.06 -0.70 -3.52
N THR A 23 2.61 -1.91 -3.18
CA THR A 23 1.75 -2.69 -4.07
C THR A 23 0.46 -1.93 -4.39
N VAL A 24 -0.24 -1.41 -3.37
CA VAL A 24 -1.46 -0.61 -3.59
C VAL A 24 -1.15 0.61 -4.44
N GLN A 25 -0.12 1.38 -4.10
CA GLN A 25 0.23 2.60 -4.82
C GLN A 25 0.55 2.33 -6.30
N VAL A 26 1.35 1.30 -6.58
CA VAL A 26 1.75 0.95 -7.95
C VAL A 26 0.55 0.43 -8.74
N THR A 27 -0.23 -0.48 -8.17
CA THR A 27 -1.41 -1.06 -8.85
C THR A 27 -2.45 0.01 -9.18
N PHE A 28 -2.77 0.89 -8.23
CA PHE A 28 -3.69 1.99 -8.47
C PHE A 28 -3.10 3.06 -9.40
N GLY A 29 -1.79 3.31 -9.33
CA GLY A 29 -1.08 4.18 -10.26
C GLY A 29 -1.22 3.71 -11.72
N PHE A 30 -1.03 2.41 -11.98
CA PHE A 30 -1.25 1.85 -13.31
C PHE A 30 -2.71 1.95 -13.76
N ALA A 31 -3.68 1.66 -12.87
CA ALA A 31 -5.09 1.82 -13.19
C ALA A 31 -5.45 3.27 -13.57
N ALA A 32 -4.88 4.25 -12.87
CA ALA A 32 -5.04 5.67 -13.19
C ALA A 32 -4.42 6.02 -14.56
N ILE A 33 -3.21 5.52 -14.85
CA ILE A 33 -2.54 5.74 -16.14
C ILE A 33 -3.39 5.15 -17.29
N PHE A 34 -3.84 3.90 -17.18
CA PHE A 34 -4.70 3.29 -18.21
C PHE A 34 -6.03 4.02 -18.38
N THR A 35 -6.61 4.48 -17.27
CA THR A 35 -7.82 5.32 -17.32
C THR A 35 -7.57 6.63 -18.04
N ALA A 36 -6.41 7.27 -17.85
CA ALA A 36 -6.04 8.49 -18.55
C ALA A 36 -5.87 8.27 -20.06
N PHE A 37 -5.20 7.17 -20.46
CA PHE A 37 -5.08 6.79 -21.88
C PHE A 37 -6.45 6.53 -22.52
N ASP A 38 -7.31 5.75 -21.87
CA ASP A 38 -8.65 5.47 -22.39
C ASP A 38 -9.54 6.74 -22.39
N SER A 39 -9.38 7.64 -21.42
CA SER A 39 -10.06 8.95 -21.42
C SER A 39 -9.62 9.82 -22.58
N PHE A 40 -8.34 9.80 -22.95
CA PHE A 40 -7.83 10.49 -24.13
C PHE A 40 -8.44 9.92 -25.42
N PHE A 41 -8.54 8.59 -25.55
CA PHE A 41 -9.19 7.96 -26.70
C PHE A 41 -10.68 8.30 -26.77
N ILE A 42 -11.39 8.33 -25.64
CA ILE A 42 -12.78 8.77 -25.57
C ILE A 42 -12.92 10.23 -26.03
N TYR A 43 -12.03 11.11 -25.59
CA TYR A 43 -12.02 12.52 -25.99
C TYR A 43 -11.80 12.69 -27.50
N LYS A 44 -10.93 11.87 -28.10
CA LYS A 44 -10.69 11.86 -29.55
C LYS A 44 -11.71 11.02 -30.34
N ASN A 45 -12.70 10.44 -29.66
CA ASN A 45 -13.69 9.53 -30.23
C ASN A 45 -13.09 8.29 -30.93
N TYR A 46 -11.88 7.89 -30.57
CA TYR A 46 -11.25 6.66 -31.05
C TYR A 46 -11.70 5.50 -30.17
N PHE A 47 -12.39 4.50 -30.76
CA PHE A 47 -12.85 3.30 -30.05
C PHE A 47 -13.54 3.61 -28.70
N ALA A 48 -14.29 4.72 -28.64
CA ALA A 48 -14.76 5.30 -27.36
C ALA A 48 -15.64 4.32 -26.55
N ASN A 49 -16.41 3.47 -27.23
CA ASN A 49 -17.24 2.47 -26.58
C ASN A 49 -16.40 1.38 -25.90
N ASP A 50 -15.31 0.94 -26.53
CA ASP A 50 -14.42 -0.06 -25.95
C ASP A 50 -13.60 0.53 -24.79
N ALA A 51 -13.11 1.76 -24.96
CA ALA A 51 -12.40 2.49 -23.90
C ALA A 51 -13.28 2.67 -22.65
N ARG A 52 -14.53 3.12 -22.80
CA ARG A 52 -15.48 3.23 -21.67
C ARG A 52 -15.75 1.90 -20.98
N ARG A 53 -15.81 0.80 -21.74
CA ARG A 53 -16.02 -0.55 -21.19
C ARG A 53 -14.81 -1.10 -20.43
N ARG A 54 -13.59 -0.64 -20.73
CA ARG A 54 -12.36 -1.09 -20.07
C ARG A 54 -12.08 -0.40 -18.74
N ILE A 55 -12.41 0.89 -18.62
CA ILE A 55 -12.14 1.68 -17.40
C ILE A 55 -12.62 0.96 -16.13
N PRO A 56 -13.89 0.52 -15.99
CA PRO A 56 -14.34 -0.18 -14.79
C PRO A 56 -13.56 -1.48 -14.51
N LYS A 57 -13.11 -2.17 -15.56
CA LYS A 57 -12.33 -3.41 -15.43
C LYS A 57 -10.96 -3.14 -14.82
N TYR A 58 -10.27 -2.06 -15.21
CA TYR A 58 -8.99 -1.69 -14.61
C TYR A 58 -9.10 -1.49 -13.11
N TRP A 59 -10.13 -0.76 -12.65
CA TRP A 59 -10.37 -0.51 -11.24
C TRP A 59 -10.81 -1.77 -10.48
N ALA A 60 -11.59 -2.65 -11.11
CA ALA A 60 -11.95 -3.94 -10.54
C ALA A 60 -10.70 -4.83 -10.35
N PHE A 61 -9.87 -4.98 -11.39
CA PHE A 61 -8.62 -5.75 -11.30
C PHE A 61 -7.66 -5.15 -10.27
N ALA A 62 -7.50 -3.82 -10.25
CA ALA A 62 -6.65 -3.14 -9.30
C ALA A 62 -7.09 -3.39 -7.85
N SER A 63 -8.40 -3.32 -7.59
CA SER A 63 -8.97 -3.55 -6.27
C SER A 63 -8.83 -5.01 -5.83
N ILE A 64 -9.14 -5.97 -6.71
CA ILE A 64 -9.03 -7.40 -6.42
C ILE A 64 -7.57 -7.78 -6.15
N TYR A 65 -6.65 -7.36 -7.02
CA TYR A 65 -5.23 -7.66 -6.87
C TYR A 65 -4.66 -7.05 -5.58
N SER A 66 -5.00 -5.79 -5.30
CA SER A 66 -4.56 -5.12 -4.08
C SER A 66 -5.12 -5.79 -2.83
N ALA A 67 -6.39 -6.20 -2.82
CA ALA A 67 -6.98 -6.91 -1.70
C ALA A 67 -6.30 -8.25 -1.43
N LEU A 68 -6.00 -9.02 -2.47
CA LEU A 68 -5.26 -10.29 -2.36
C LEU A 68 -3.83 -10.08 -1.85
N ALA A 69 -3.12 -9.08 -2.39
CA ALA A 69 -1.76 -8.76 -1.96
C ALA A 69 -1.72 -8.30 -0.49
N LEU A 70 -2.65 -7.41 -0.09
CA LEU A 70 -2.79 -6.96 1.29
C LEU A 70 -3.10 -8.12 2.22
N PHE A 71 -4.01 -9.04 1.83
CA PHE A 71 -4.32 -10.21 2.63
C PHE A 71 -3.07 -11.06 2.89
N VAL A 72 -2.29 -11.37 1.85
CA VAL A 72 -1.05 -12.18 1.99
C VAL A 72 0.01 -11.46 2.83
N LEU A 73 0.17 -10.14 2.63
CA LEU A 73 1.21 -9.36 3.30
C LEU A 73 0.89 -9.07 4.77
N LEU A 74 -0.39 -8.82 5.09
CA LEU A 74 -0.86 -8.44 6.43
C LEU A 74 -1.31 -9.63 7.29
N LYS A 75 -1.66 -10.78 6.70
CA LYS A 75 -2.09 -11.98 7.46
C LYS A 75 -1.19 -12.36 8.64
N PRO A 76 0.16 -12.29 8.55
CA PRO A 76 1.02 -12.67 9.67
C PRO A 76 1.26 -11.55 10.68
N LEU A 77 0.76 -10.32 10.45
CA LEU A 77 0.94 -9.20 11.37
C LEU A 77 -0.21 -9.13 12.37
N THR A 78 0.11 -8.76 13.60
CA THR A 78 -0.91 -8.44 14.61
C THR A 78 -1.42 -7.00 14.42
N SER A 79 -2.66 -6.74 14.84
CA SER A 79 -3.24 -5.38 14.79
C SER A 79 -2.42 -4.36 15.59
N HIS A 80 -1.77 -4.82 16.65
CA HIS A 80 -0.90 -4.02 17.49
C HIS A 80 0.37 -3.57 16.76
N GLU A 81 1.07 -4.48 16.09
CA GLU A 81 2.25 -4.15 15.25
C GLU A 81 1.92 -3.12 14.16
N ILE A 82 0.76 -3.27 13.52
CA ILE A 82 0.27 -2.33 12.51
C ILE A 82 0.04 -0.96 13.13
N ARG A 83 -0.59 -0.89 14.32
CA ARG A 83 -0.86 0.36 15.04
C ARG A 83 0.42 1.07 15.45
N VAL A 84 1.41 0.36 15.97
CA VAL A 84 2.72 0.93 16.34
C VAL A 84 3.40 1.57 15.12
N GLN A 85 3.40 0.87 13.99
CA GLN A 85 3.98 1.43 12.76
C GLN A 85 3.18 2.61 12.21
N TRP A 86 1.86 2.60 12.36
CA TRP A 86 1.01 3.73 11.99
C TRP A 86 1.28 4.97 12.84
N ASN A 87 1.33 4.81 14.17
CA ASN A 87 1.67 5.89 15.10
C ASN A 87 3.06 6.46 14.78
N LYS A 88 4.03 5.58 14.55
CA LYS A 88 5.38 5.98 14.14
C LYS A 88 5.37 6.81 12.86
N ARG A 89 4.59 6.41 11.84
CA ARG A 89 4.46 7.19 10.59
C ARG A 89 3.84 8.56 10.84
N LYS A 90 2.85 8.67 11.73
CA LYS A 90 2.23 9.94 12.12
C LYS A 90 3.25 10.85 12.80
N THR A 91 4.04 10.32 13.74
CA THR A 91 5.05 11.08 14.49
C THR A 91 6.24 11.52 13.62
N MET A 92 6.71 10.66 12.72
CA MET A 92 7.87 10.99 11.85
C MET A 92 7.51 11.98 10.72
N GLY A 93 6.22 12.24 10.46
CA GLY A 93 5.76 13.17 9.43
C GLY A 93 6.18 12.81 8.00
N LYS A 94 6.77 11.62 7.79
CA LYS A 94 7.33 11.15 6.52
C LYS A 94 6.97 9.69 6.32
N TRP A 95 6.58 9.37 5.09
CA TRP A 95 6.40 7.99 4.60
C TRP A 95 7.74 7.35 4.22
N LEU A 96 8.73 7.47 5.11
CA LEU A 96 10.06 6.92 4.91
C LEU A 96 10.12 5.49 5.43
N TRP A 97 10.75 4.59 4.67
CA TRP A 97 11.15 3.31 5.21
C TRP A 97 12.19 3.54 6.31
N SER A 98 11.87 3.13 7.53
CA SER A 98 12.77 3.29 8.67
C SER A 98 12.56 2.14 9.65
N VAL A 99 13.65 1.50 10.07
CA VAL A 99 13.64 0.45 11.09
C VAL A 99 13.78 1.02 12.51
N TYR A 100 13.82 2.36 12.64
CA TYR A 100 13.95 3.03 13.93
C TYR A 100 12.79 2.63 14.84
N HIS A 101 13.06 2.16 16.06
CA HIS A 101 11.99 1.90 17.01
C HIS A 101 11.57 3.25 17.59
N ILE A 102 10.30 3.61 17.44
CA ILE A 102 9.70 4.60 18.31
C ILE A 102 9.10 3.74 19.41
N ASP A 103 9.61 3.91 20.63
CA ASP A 103 9.01 3.27 21.79
C ASP A 103 7.52 3.63 21.80
N GLU A 104 6.66 2.67 22.15
CA GLU A 104 5.26 2.97 22.37
C GLU A 104 5.19 4.22 23.23
N ALA A 105 4.47 5.24 22.77
CA ALA A 105 4.06 6.29 23.68
C ALA A 105 3.41 5.54 24.83
N GLU A 106 4.03 5.58 26.01
CA GLU A 106 3.41 5.11 27.24
C GLU A 106 1.99 5.66 27.19
N ASP A 107 1.01 4.75 27.12
CA ASP A 107 -0.39 5.14 27.05
C ASP A 107 -0.63 6.06 28.25
N GLU A 108 -0.73 7.37 28.02
CA GLU A 108 -1.30 8.26 29.01
C GLU A 108 -2.78 7.88 29.12
N ILE A 109 -3.04 7.09 30.17
CA ILE A 109 -4.33 6.72 30.79
C ILE A 109 -4.91 5.36 30.36
#